data_AF-A0A0H2SE46-F1
#
_entry.id   AF-A0A0H2SE46-F1
#
_cell.length_a   1.000
_cell.length_b   1.000
_cell.length_c   1.000
_cell.angle_alpha   90.00
_cell.angle_beta   90.00
_cell.angle_gamma   90.00
#
_symmetry.space_group_name_H-M   'P 1'
#
loop_
_entity.id
_entity.type
_entity.pdbx_description
1 polymer ?
#
loop_
_entity_poly.entity_id
_entity_poly.type
_entity_poly.pdbx_seq_one_letter_code
_entity_poly.pdbx_strand_id
1 'polypeptide(L)'
;MLYGCGSGCITFFSIVLDRYNDIKIDGIIDKRAENGEKFRDIPLFNPESLNIHDTENYVVIITVGKKEYYNEIFNILKQKNFKNIILANQIYEYHLHFTSHEIEKMSFSYYKKQKDKILKVFTLFSDKLSIDIYLKYLKTHNI
;
A
#
# COMPACT_ATOMS: atom_id res chain seq x y z
N MET A 1 -11.10 0.24 6.65
CA MET A 1 -10.89 1.70 6.84
C MET A 1 -9.42 2.04 6.63
N LEU A 2 -9.12 3.29 6.27
CA LEU A 2 -7.74 3.80 6.19
C LEU A 2 -7.49 4.83 7.29
N TYR A 3 -6.27 4.90 7.83
CA TYR A 3 -5.84 5.95 8.75
C TYR A 3 -4.73 6.79 8.12
N GLY A 4 -5.01 8.07 7.89
CA GLY A 4 -4.22 9.04 7.16
C GLY A 4 -4.79 9.29 5.76
N CYS A 5 -5.02 10.55 5.42
CA CYS A 5 -5.49 11.03 4.11
C CYS A 5 -4.40 11.85 3.39
N GLY A 6 -3.13 11.52 3.63
CA GLY A 6 -1.97 12.15 2.99
C GLY A 6 -1.41 11.37 1.81
N SER A 7 -0.14 11.63 1.47
CA SER A 7 0.55 10.97 0.35
C SER A 7 0.56 9.44 0.43
N GLY A 8 0.77 8.87 1.63
CA GLY A 8 0.72 7.41 1.79
C GLY A 8 -0.64 6.80 1.48
N CYS A 9 -1.74 7.54 1.69
CA CYS A 9 -3.08 7.11 1.31
C CYS A 9 -3.24 7.08 -0.21
N ILE A 10 -2.78 8.12 -0.90
CA ILE A 10 -2.77 8.19 -2.37
C ILE A 10 -1.97 7.02 -2.95
N THR A 11 -0.78 6.76 -2.40
CA THR A 11 0.05 5.61 -2.79
C THR A 11 -0.67 4.29 -2.58
N PHE A 12 -1.34 4.13 -1.43
CA PHE A 12 -2.10 2.91 -1.12
C PHE A 12 -3.25 2.69 -2.10
N PHE A 13 -3.95 3.76 -2.48
CA PHE A 13 -4.96 3.70 -3.53
C PHE A 13 -4.37 3.20 -4.85
N SER A 14 -3.33 3.84 -5.36
CA SER A 14 -2.80 3.53 -6.68
C SER A 14 -2.12 2.16 -6.78
N ILE A 15 -1.52 1.68 -5.70
CA ILE A 15 -0.75 0.42 -5.72
C ILE A 15 -1.61 -0.78 -5.29
N VAL A 16 -2.56 -0.57 -4.37
CA VAL A 16 -3.37 -1.65 -3.82
C VAL A 16 -4.81 -1.52 -4.28
N LEU A 17 -5.53 -0.48 -3.86
CA LEU A 17 -6.99 -0.45 -4.03
C LEU A 17 -7.44 -0.36 -5.49
N ASP A 18 -6.78 0.45 -6.31
CA ASP A 18 -7.11 0.59 -7.74
C ASP A 18 -6.81 -0.70 -8.54
N ARG A 19 -6.04 -1.65 -7.98
CA ARG A 19 -5.84 -3.00 -8.56
C ARG A 19 -6.91 -4.00 -8.17
N TYR A 20 -7.49 -3.85 -6.98
CA TYR A 20 -8.44 -4.81 -6.41
C TYR A 20 -9.80 -4.13 -6.23
N ASN A 21 -10.64 -4.22 -7.26
CA ASN A 21 -11.95 -3.56 -7.30
C ASN A 21 -12.95 -4.05 -6.24
N ASP A 22 -12.67 -5.19 -5.60
CA ASP A 22 -13.57 -5.81 -4.62
C ASP A 22 -13.30 -5.32 -3.18
N ILE A 23 -12.26 -4.51 -2.96
CA ILE A 23 -11.95 -3.98 -1.62
C ILE A 23 -12.76 -2.71 -1.38
N LYS A 24 -13.75 -2.83 -0.50
CA LYS A 24 -14.55 -1.68 -0.04
C LYS A 24 -13.83 -0.90 1.05
N ILE A 25 -13.79 0.42 0.91
CA ILE A 25 -13.33 1.34 1.97
C ILE A 25 -14.53 2.10 2.55
N ASP A 26 -14.89 1.77 3.79
CA ASP A 26 -16.03 2.41 4.47
C ASP A 26 -15.71 3.81 5.03
N GLY A 27 -14.42 4.17 5.14
CA GLY A 27 -14.03 5.44 5.72
C GLY A 27 -12.52 5.66 5.80
N ILE A 28 -12.14 6.93 5.86
CA ILE A 28 -10.77 7.41 6.07
C ILE A 28 -10.73 8.24 7.35
N ILE A 29 -9.83 7.89 8.27
CA ILE A 29 -9.62 8.61 9.52
C ILE A 29 -8.41 9.54 9.33
N ASP A 30 -8.58 10.84 9.52
CA ASP A 30 -7.47 11.81 9.49
C ASP A 30 -7.68 12.91 10.53
N LYS A 31 -6.62 13.30 11.24
CA LYS A 31 -6.70 14.34 12.28
C LYS A 31 -7.09 15.72 11.77
N ARG A 32 -6.94 15.96 10.46
CA ARG A 32 -7.31 17.21 9.79
C ARG A 32 -8.71 17.15 9.18
N ALA A 33 -9.40 16.01 9.27
CA ALA A 33 -10.73 15.87 8.72
C ALA A 33 -11.71 16.83 9.42
N GLU A 34 -12.50 17.52 8.61
CA GLU A 34 -13.63 18.32 9.05
C GLU A 34 -14.95 17.56 8.83
N ASN A 35 -16.01 17.99 9.52
CA ASN A 35 -17.30 17.30 9.47
C ASN A 35 -17.90 17.34 8.06
N GLY A 36 -18.21 16.16 7.51
CA GLY A 36 -18.87 16.01 6.20
C GLY A 36 -17.90 15.98 5.01
N GLU A 37 -16.59 16.08 5.25
CA GLU A 37 -15.59 15.95 4.19
C GLU A 37 -15.57 14.54 3.57
N LYS A 38 -15.12 14.49 2.31
CA LYS A 38 -14.94 13.25 1.57
C LYS A 38 -13.65 13.29 0.76
N PHE A 39 -13.07 12.11 0.53
CA PHE A 39 -11.95 11.91 -0.37
C PHE A 39 -12.30 10.76 -1.30
N ARG A 40 -12.34 11.02 -2.61
CA ARG A 40 -12.82 10.05 -3.62
C ARG A 40 -14.17 9.43 -3.23
N ASP A 41 -15.12 10.28 -2.84
CA ASP A 41 -16.46 9.92 -2.36
C ASP A 41 -16.53 9.07 -1.07
N ILE A 42 -15.39 8.77 -0.44
CA ILE A 42 -15.30 8.06 0.83
C ILE A 42 -15.35 9.07 1.97
N PRO A 43 -16.17 8.85 3.03
CA PRO A 43 -16.27 9.77 4.15
C PRO A 43 -14.95 9.88 4.92
N LEU A 44 -14.61 11.12 5.28
CA LEU A 44 -13.52 11.45 6.19
C LEU A 44 -14.04 11.61 7.61
N PHE A 45 -13.25 11.11 8.56
CA PHE A 45 -13.56 11.18 9.97
C PHE A 45 -12.38 11.72 10.76
N ASN A 46 -12.66 12.63 11.68
CA ASN A 46 -11.67 13.03 12.67
C ASN A 46 -11.58 11.93 13.76
N PRO A 47 -10.37 11.47 14.14
CA PRO A 47 -10.21 10.44 15.17
C PRO A 47 -10.86 10.79 16.52
N GLU A 48 -10.90 12.07 16.90
CA GLU A 48 -11.46 12.49 18.18
C GLU A 48 -12.99 12.32 18.20
N SER A 49 -13.67 12.81 17.16
CA SER A 49 -15.13 12.73 16.99
C SER A 49 -15.61 11.40 16.41
N LEU A 50 -14.70 10.49 16.06
CA LEU A 50 -15.03 9.18 15.51
C LEU A 50 -15.92 8.40 16.47
N ASN A 51 -17.14 8.10 16.03
CA ASN A 51 -18.09 7.25 16.73
C ASN A 51 -18.57 6.16 15.78
N ILE A 52 -17.88 5.02 15.80
CA ILE A 52 -18.19 3.84 14.99
C ILE A 52 -18.52 2.70 15.95
N HIS A 53 -19.62 2.00 15.68
CA HIS A 53 -19.99 0.77 16.35
C HIS A 53 -19.39 -0.44 15.63
N ASP A 54 -19.26 -1.56 16.32
CA ASP A 54 -18.75 -2.83 15.78
C ASP A 54 -17.33 -2.72 15.19
N THR A 55 -16.42 -2.02 15.88
CA THR A 55 -15.06 -1.74 15.40
C THR A 55 -14.21 -3.01 15.19
N GLU A 56 -14.61 -4.15 15.75
CA GLU A 56 -14.04 -5.47 15.48
C GLU A 56 -14.25 -5.95 14.04
N ASN A 57 -15.29 -5.50 13.34
CA ASN A 57 -15.58 -5.90 11.96
C ASN A 57 -14.72 -5.15 10.94
N TYR A 58 -13.97 -4.14 11.39
CA TYR A 58 -13.12 -3.34 10.54
C TYR A 58 -11.66 -3.77 10.65
N VAL A 59 -11.00 -3.80 9.48
CA VAL A 59 -9.54 -3.71 9.38
C VAL A 59 -9.18 -2.25 9.15
N VAL A 60 -8.30 -1.71 10.00
CA VAL A 60 -7.75 -0.36 9.85
C VAL A 60 -6.33 -0.45 9.32
N ILE A 61 -6.12 0.12 8.14
CA ILE A 61 -4.79 0.19 7.51
C ILE A 61 -4.22 1.59 7.73
N ILE A 62 -3.11 1.67 8.46
CA ILE A 62 -2.39 2.93 8.71
C ILE A 62 -1.50 3.22 7.50
N THR A 63 -1.81 4.30 6.78
CA THR A 63 -1.06 4.75 5.59
C THR A 63 -0.07 5.87 5.90
N VAL A 64 -0.06 6.37 7.14
CA VAL A 64 0.94 7.33 7.62
C VAL A 64 2.32 6.67 7.60
N GLY A 65 3.28 7.25 6.88
CA GLY A 65 4.65 6.70 6.77
C GLY A 65 5.64 7.16 7.84
N LYS A 66 5.27 8.19 8.61
CA LYS A 66 6.10 8.80 9.66
C LYS A 66 5.99 8.02 10.96
N LYS A 67 7.04 7.26 11.28
CA LYS A 67 7.09 6.31 12.41
C LYS A 67 6.86 6.98 13.77
N GLU A 68 7.25 8.24 13.91
CA GLU A 68 7.07 9.01 15.14
C GLU A 68 5.60 9.12 15.58
N TYR A 69 4.64 9.01 14.64
CA TYR A 69 3.21 9.06 14.94
C TYR A 69 2.58 7.70 15.22
N TYR A 70 3.30 6.58 15.04
CA TYR A 70 2.66 5.27 15.10
C TYR A 70 2.06 4.97 16.47
N ASN A 71 2.80 5.24 17.55
CA ASN A 71 2.33 4.99 18.91
C ASN A 71 1.05 5.79 19.23
N GLU A 72 1.01 7.06 18.82
CA GLU A 72 -0.17 7.92 18.97
C GLU A 72 -1.38 7.32 18.23
N ILE A 73 -1.20 6.95 16.96
CA ILE A 73 -2.25 6.39 16.11
C ILE A 73 -2.77 5.06 16.68
N PHE A 74 -1.87 4.15 17.08
CA PHE A 74 -2.26 2.88 17.68
C PHE A 74 -3.04 3.07 18.98
N ASN A 75 -2.64 4.03 19.82
CA ASN A 75 -3.34 4.32 21.07
C ASN A 75 -4.74 4.86 20.82
N ILE A 76 -4.90 5.81 19.88
CA ILE A 76 -6.21 6.34 19.46
C ILE A 76 -7.11 5.20 18.98
N LEU A 77 -6.63 4.37 18.06
CA LEU A 77 -7.43 3.28 17.49
C LEU A 77 -7.82 2.22 18.53
N LYS A 78 -6.91 1.89 19.46
CA LYS A 78 -7.19 0.97 20.56
C LYS A 78 -8.21 1.54 21.54
N GLN A 79 -8.14 2.84 21.86
CA GLN A 79 -9.15 3.51 22.69
C GLN A 79 -10.53 3.52 22.03
N LYS A 80 -10.59 3.48 20.71
CA LYS A 80 -11.81 3.31 19.91
C LYS A 80 -12.17 1.82 19.67
N ASN A 81 -11.53 0.89 20.39
CA ASN A 81 -11.78 -0.56 20.36
C ASN A 81 -11.46 -1.28 19.03
N PHE A 82 -10.76 -0.65 18.09
CA PHE A 82 -10.31 -1.36 16.88
C PHE A 82 -9.32 -2.48 17.25
N LYS A 83 -9.61 -3.71 16.80
CA LYS A 83 -8.79 -4.89 17.07
C LYS A 83 -7.80 -5.21 15.95
N ASN A 84 -8.21 -4.98 14.70
CA ASN A 84 -7.43 -5.33 13.51
C ASN A 84 -6.77 -4.08 12.93
N ILE A 85 -5.55 -3.78 13.39
CA ILE A 85 -4.80 -2.59 12.96
C ILE A 85 -3.50 -3.06 12.29
N ILE A 86 -3.28 -2.64 11.04
CA ILE A 86 -2.16 -3.07 10.20
C ILE A 86 -1.49 -1.82 9.62
N LEU A 87 -0.16 -1.81 9.52
CA LEU A 87 0.56 -0.77 8.79
C LEU A 87 0.54 -1.09 7.30
N ALA A 88 0.39 -0.08 6.43
CA ALA A 88 0.40 -0.28 4.98
C ALA A 88 1.69 -1.00 4.49
N ASN A 89 2.83 -0.73 5.12
CA ASN A 89 4.10 -1.38 4.81
C ASN A 89 4.21 -2.85 5.26
N GLN A 90 3.20 -3.40 5.92
CA GLN A 90 3.10 -4.84 6.21
C GLN A 90 2.32 -5.59 5.12
N ILE A 91 1.68 -4.87 4.19
CA ILE A 91 0.94 -5.44 3.07
C ILE A 91 1.93 -5.64 1.92
N TYR A 92 2.02 -6.87 1.40
CA TYR A 92 2.99 -7.24 0.36
C TYR A 92 2.81 -6.38 -0.90
N GLU A 93 1.56 -6.20 -1.32
CA GLU A 93 1.15 -5.45 -2.50
C GLU A 93 1.64 -4.00 -2.44
N TYR A 94 1.74 -3.42 -1.25
CA TYR A 94 2.20 -2.04 -1.05
C TYR A 94 3.67 -1.82 -1.46
N HIS A 95 4.45 -2.90 -1.55
CA HIS A 95 5.85 -2.87 -2.00
C HIS A 95 6.00 -3.17 -3.49
N LEU A 96 4.91 -3.52 -4.18
CA LEU A 96 4.95 -3.80 -5.60
C LEU A 96 5.05 -2.49 -6.39
N HIS A 97 5.95 -2.47 -7.36
CA HIS A 97 6.05 -1.41 -8.36
C HIS A 97 4.69 -1.22 -9.05
N PHE A 98 4.31 0.05 -9.27
CA PHE A 98 3.17 0.38 -10.12
C PHE A 98 3.43 -0.11 -11.54
N THR A 99 2.88 -1.27 -11.87
CA THR A 99 2.90 -1.84 -13.21
C THR A 99 1.60 -1.44 -13.88
N SER A 100 1.67 -0.87 -15.09
CA SER A 100 0.45 -0.55 -15.83
C SER A 100 -0.33 -1.84 -16.13
N HIS A 101 -1.67 -1.76 -16.18
CA HIS A 101 -2.50 -2.92 -16.49
C HIS A 101 -2.14 -3.60 -17.82
N GLU A 102 -1.59 -2.86 -18.79
CA GLU A 102 -1.11 -3.43 -20.05
C GLU A 102 0.06 -4.38 -19.84
N ILE A 103 1.05 -3.99 -19.04
CA ILE A 103 2.21 -4.83 -18.71
C ILE A 103 1.77 -6.00 -17.82
N GLU A 104 0.84 -5.76 -16.89
CA GLU A 104 0.28 -6.78 -16.01
C GLU A 104 -0.44 -7.88 -16.81
N LYS A 105 -1.23 -7.51 -17.83
CA LYS A 105 -1.87 -8.45 -18.77
C LYS A 105 -0.87 -9.27 -19.58
N MET A 106 0.31 -8.71 -19.87
CA MET A 106 1.35 -9.46 -20.57
C MET A 106 2.00 -10.53 -19.68
N SER A 107 1.96 -10.35 -18.35
CA SER A 107 2.48 -11.30 -17.36
C SER A 107 3.89 -11.80 -17.75
N PHE A 108 4.17 -13.09 -17.64
CA PHE A 108 5.42 -13.73 -18.04
C PHE A 108 5.87 -13.44 -19.48
N SER A 109 4.92 -13.18 -20.38
CA SER A 109 5.22 -12.89 -21.78
C SER A 109 6.00 -11.58 -21.94
N TYR A 110 5.85 -10.64 -21.01
CA TYR A 110 6.63 -9.40 -21.00
C TYR A 110 8.12 -9.70 -20.86
N TYR A 111 8.51 -10.46 -19.83
CA TYR A 111 9.91 -10.78 -19.56
C TYR A 111 10.53 -11.63 -20.67
N LYS A 112 9.76 -12.57 -21.23
CA LYS A 112 10.20 -13.36 -22.39
C LYS A 112 10.52 -12.47 -23.59
N LYS A 113 9.70 -11.43 -23.85
CA LYS A 113 9.94 -10.44 -24.92
C LYS A 113 11.14 -9.52 -24.63
N GLN A 114 11.51 -9.33 -23.36
CA GLN A 114 12.65 -8.50 -22.97
C GLN A 114 13.93 -9.31 -22.66
N LYS A 115 13.95 -10.63 -22.92
CA LYS A 115 15.07 -11.53 -22.56
C LYS A 115 16.44 -10.97 -22.90
N ASP A 116 16.62 -10.50 -24.13
CA ASP A 116 17.93 -10.00 -24.58
C ASP A 116 18.36 -8.73 -23.84
N LYS A 117 17.41 -7.87 -23.46
CA LYS A 117 17.70 -6.68 -22.64
C LYS A 117 18.04 -7.10 -21.21
N ILE A 118 17.30 -8.03 -20.63
CA ILE A 118 17.55 -8.57 -19.28
C ILE A 118 18.97 -9.15 -19.20
N LEU A 119 19.39 -9.90 -20.22
CA LEU A 119 20.73 -10.48 -20.30
C LEU A 119 21.81 -9.41 -20.50
N LYS A 120 21.54 -8.37 -21.30
CA LYS A 120 22.49 -7.26 -21.48
C LYS A 120 22.78 -6.49 -20.20
N VAL A 121 21.87 -6.44 -19.23
CA VAL A 121 22.12 -5.74 -17.95
C VAL A 121 23.29 -6.37 -17.19
N PHE A 122 23.54 -7.67 -17.33
CA PHE A 122 24.70 -8.31 -16.69
C PHE A 122 26.03 -7.75 -17.17
N THR A 123 26.11 -7.20 -18.40
CA THR A 123 27.34 -6.59 -18.90
C THR A 123 27.60 -5.20 -18.31
N LEU A 124 26.63 -4.64 -17.58
CA LEU A 124 26.75 -3.31 -16.95
C LEU A 124 27.22 -3.40 -15.49
N PHE A 125 27.13 -4.56 -14.86
CA PHE A 125 27.55 -4.73 -13.46
C PHE A 125 29.07 -4.93 -13.37
N SER A 126 29.70 -4.18 -12.48
CA SER A 126 31.15 -4.27 -12.22
C SER A 126 31.49 -5.19 -11.04
N ASP A 127 30.50 -5.61 -10.26
CA ASP A 127 30.70 -6.40 -9.04
C ASP A 127 29.71 -7.56 -8.89
N LYS A 128 30.13 -8.56 -8.12
CA LYS A 128 29.37 -9.79 -7.91
C LYS A 128 28.12 -9.59 -7.05
N LEU A 129 28.12 -8.63 -6.13
CA LEU A 129 26.98 -8.37 -5.25
C LEU A 129 25.80 -7.80 -6.04
N SER A 130 26.06 -6.87 -6.97
CA SER A 130 25.04 -6.32 -7.87
C SER A 130 24.41 -7.41 -8.75
N ILE A 131 25.24 -8.33 -9.28
CA ILE A 131 24.78 -9.49 -10.04
C ILE A 131 23.86 -10.38 -9.18
N ASP A 132 24.27 -10.68 -7.95
CA ASP A 132 23.50 -11.52 -7.03
C ASP A 132 22.16 -10.88 -6.62
N ILE A 133 22.14 -9.56 -6.39
CA ILE A 133 20.91 -8.81 -6.10
C ILE A 133 19.98 -8.82 -7.31
N TYR A 134 20.51 -8.58 -8.51
CA TYR A 134 19.71 -8.60 -9.74
C TYR A 134 19.12 -9.98 -10.01
N LEU A 135 19.89 -11.06 -9.81
CA LEU A 135 19.37 -12.43 -9.91
C LEU A 135 18.27 -12.73 -8.89
N LYS A 136 18.42 -12.26 -7.64
CA LYS A 136 17.36 -12.41 -6.63
C LYS A 136 16.09 -11.67 -7.03
N TYR A 137 16.22 -10.48 -7.61
CA TYR A 137 15.08 -9.71 -8.13
C TYR A 137 14.39 -10.41 -9.31
N LEU A 138 15.15 -10.99 -10.25
CA LEU A 138 14.53 -11.76 -11.36
C LEU A 138 13.77 -12.99 -10.83
N LYS A 139 14.32 -13.68 -9.83
CA LYS A 139 13.67 -14.83 -9.19
C LYS A 139 12.35 -14.49 -8.51
N THR A 140 12.16 -13.29 -7.97
CA THR A 140 10.85 -12.89 -7.41
C THR A 140 9.76 -12.80 -8.47
N HIS A 141 10.15 -12.77 -9.76
CA HIS A 141 9.24 -12.72 -10.91
C HIS A 141 9.20 -14.06 -11.66
N ASN A 142 9.72 -15.16 -11.08
CA ASN A 142 9.78 -16.50 -11.69
C ASN A 142 10.49 -16.53 -13.07
N ILE A 143 11.60 -15.78 -13.19
CA ILE A 143 12.50 -15.74 -14.37
C ILE A 143 13.88 -16.27 -13.98
#